data_AF-A0A7X8BLS5-F1
#
_entry.id   AF-A0A7X8BLS5-F1
#
_cell.length_a   1.000
_cell.length_b   1.000
_cell.length_c   1.000
_cell.angle_alpha   90.00
_cell.angle_beta   90.00
_cell.angle_gamma   90.00
#
_symmetry.space_group_name_H-M   'P 1'
#
loop_
_entity.id
_entity.type
_entity.pdbx_description
1 polymer ?
#
loop_
_entity_poly.entity_id
_entity_poly.type
_entity_poly.pdbx_seq_one_letter_code
_entity_poly.pdbx_strand_id
1 'polypeptide(L)'
;MRKILIAAIAVALILAASPAMAQLAGVWEGTGKGNCYPRNSTVIYPWQQWKGEIPATQTTFSGTWNDSLGNHGTFKGKIEFSPIPELAKAKGSWYWFDPLGPSTQPVYGGDFVMDFWFTMNRCNGNWTTIWPSTSAEGTMKGWKVWPD
;
A
#
# COMPACT_ATOMS: atom_id res chain seq x y z
N MET A 1 40.60 8.84 -10.86
CA MET A 1 39.26 9.37 -10.48
C MET A 1 38.08 8.86 -11.32
N ARG A 2 38.23 7.90 -12.27
CA ARG A 2 37.10 7.36 -13.07
C ARG A 2 36.45 6.06 -12.53
N LYS A 3 37.10 5.32 -11.62
CA LYS A 3 36.64 3.99 -11.16
C LYS A 3 35.51 4.05 -10.11
N ILE A 4 35.45 5.10 -9.30
CA ILE A 4 34.45 5.23 -8.22
C ILE A 4 33.07 5.61 -8.77
N LEU A 5 33.02 6.45 -9.84
CA LEU A 5 31.75 6.84 -10.46
C LEU A 5 31.03 5.65 -11.13
N ILE A 6 31.79 4.72 -11.73
CA ILE A 6 31.23 3.56 -12.43
C ILE A 6 30.67 2.52 -11.44
N ALA A 7 31.32 2.33 -10.29
CA ALA A 7 30.85 1.42 -9.26
C ALA A 7 29.55 1.92 -8.59
N ALA A 8 29.42 3.23 -8.35
CA ALA A 8 28.20 3.82 -7.80
C ALA A 8 27.00 3.71 -8.75
N ILE A 9 27.24 3.89 -10.06
CA ILE A 9 26.21 3.71 -11.09
C ILE A 9 25.80 2.24 -11.20
N ALA A 10 26.75 1.30 -11.16
CA ALA A 10 26.46 -0.12 -11.19
C ALA A 10 25.64 -0.58 -9.97
N VAL A 11 25.94 -0.10 -8.77
CA VAL A 11 25.17 -0.46 -7.55
C VAL A 11 23.75 0.12 -7.57
N ALA A 12 23.57 1.34 -8.10
CA ALA A 12 22.23 1.92 -8.30
C ALA A 12 21.43 1.17 -9.39
N LEU A 13 22.10 0.69 -10.46
CA LEU A 13 21.48 -0.12 -11.52
C LEU A 13 21.13 -1.55 -11.06
N ILE A 14 21.91 -2.14 -10.15
CA ILE A 14 21.65 -3.52 -9.68
C ILE A 14 20.42 -3.59 -8.77
N LEU A 15 20.15 -2.54 -7.97
CA LEU A 15 18.93 -2.49 -7.14
C LEU A 15 17.66 -2.26 -7.98
N ALA A 16 17.79 -1.65 -9.16
CA ALA A 16 16.69 -1.44 -10.11
C ALA A 16 16.36 -2.69 -10.97
N ALA A 17 17.12 -3.78 -10.85
CA ALA A 17 17.06 -4.90 -11.78
C ALA A 17 17.05 -6.28 -11.11
N SER A 18 16.56 -6.40 -9.87
CA SER A 18 16.30 -7.74 -9.32
C SER A 18 15.07 -8.34 -10.03
N PRO A 19 15.11 -9.59 -10.52
CA PRO A 19 13.95 -10.24 -11.14
C PRO A 19 12.70 -10.23 -10.25
N ALA A 20 12.91 -10.32 -8.94
CA ALA A 20 11.84 -10.21 -7.94
C ALA A 20 11.16 -8.84 -7.94
N MET A 21 11.93 -7.74 -8.06
CA MET A 21 11.34 -6.40 -8.14
C MET A 21 10.56 -6.21 -9.44
N ALA A 22 11.08 -6.68 -10.57
CA ALA A 22 10.36 -6.64 -11.84
C ALA A 22 9.03 -7.38 -11.79
N GLN A 23 8.98 -8.53 -11.10
CA GLN A 23 7.77 -9.31 -10.94
C GLN A 23 6.77 -8.69 -9.97
N LEU A 24 7.24 -8.04 -8.90
CA LEU A 24 6.39 -7.34 -7.93
C LEU A 24 5.86 -6.00 -8.46
N ALA A 25 6.67 -5.28 -9.24
CA ALA A 25 6.34 -3.96 -9.76
C ALA A 25 5.10 -3.97 -10.66
N GLY A 26 4.29 -2.93 -10.56
CA GLY A 26 3.06 -2.75 -11.34
C GLY A 26 1.90 -2.26 -10.49
N VAL A 27 0.71 -2.29 -11.10
CA VAL A 27 -0.54 -1.87 -10.46
C VAL A 27 -1.18 -3.05 -9.75
N TRP A 28 -1.67 -2.79 -8.56
CA TRP A 28 -2.39 -3.73 -7.71
C TRP A 28 -3.73 -3.12 -7.33
N GLU A 29 -4.78 -3.91 -7.29
CA GLU A 29 -6.10 -3.45 -6.84
C GLU A 29 -6.79 -4.53 -6.01
N GLY A 30 -7.82 -4.14 -5.28
CA GLY A 30 -8.60 -5.11 -4.54
C GLY A 30 -9.64 -4.53 -3.61
N THR A 31 -9.94 -5.32 -2.57
CA THR A 31 -11.03 -5.07 -1.63
C THR A 31 -10.60 -5.39 -0.20
N GLY A 32 -11.33 -4.87 0.77
CA GLY A 32 -11.06 -5.03 2.19
C GLY A 32 -12.32 -5.13 3.02
N LYS A 33 -12.14 -5.47 4.29
CA LYS A 33 -13.19 -5.51 5.30
C LYS A 33 -12.72 -4.79 6.55
N GLY A 34 -13.68 -4.24 7.29
CA GLY A 34 -13.46 -3.45 8.49
C GLY A 34 -14.12 -2.09 8.35
N ASN A 35 -14.27 -1.40 9.47
CA ASN A 35 -14.81 -0.05 9.52
C ASN A 35 -14.13 0.71 10.66
N CYS A 36 -14.30 2.02 10.71
CA CYS A 36 -13.95 2.82 11.87
C CYS A 36 -14.76 4.12 11.92
N TYR A 37 -14.73 4.77 13.08
CA TYR A 37 -15.53 5.94 13.39
C TYR A 37 -14.66 7.17 13.67
N PRO A 38 -14.18 7.88 12.64
CA PRO A 38 -13.31 9.05 12.83
C PRO A 38 -13.99 10.20 13.58
N ARG A 39 -15.32 10.27 13.53
CA ARG A 39 -16.16 11.24 14.26
C ARG A 39 -17.42 10.53 14.76
N ASN A 40 -18.05 11.07 15.81
CA ASN A 40 -19.36 10.59 16.25
C ASN A 40 -20.33 10.65 15.05
N SER A 41 -20.99 9.53 14.73
CA SER A 41 -21.90 9.33 13.58
C SER A 41 -21.29 9.23 12.18
N THR A 42 -19.98 9.35 12.01
CA THR A 42 -19.32 9.08 10.71
C THR A 42 -18.70 7.70 10.75
N VAL A 43 -19.18 6.79 9.91
CA VAL A 43 -18.52 5.50 9.66
C VAL A 43 -17.80 5.56 8.32
N ILE A 44 -16.58 5.06 8.28
CA ILE A 44 -15.82 4.87 7.04
C ILE A 44 -15.44 3.40 6.90
N TYR A 45 -15.24 2.95 5.66
CA TYR A 45 -14.81 1.58 5.35
C TYR A 45 -13.47 1.61 4.60
N PRO A 46 -12.35 1.78 5.33
CA PRO A 46 -11.03 1.84 4.71
C PRO A 46 -10.79 0.58 3.88
N TRP A 47 -10.13 0.76 2.74
CA TRP A 47 -9.78 -0.33 1.82
C TRP A 47 -10.97 -1.11 1.24
N GLN A 48 -12.23 -0.66 1.38
CA GLN A 48 -13.38 -1.36 0.79
C GLN A 48 -13.15 -1.62 -0.71
N GLN A 49 -12.70 -0.60 -1.42
CA GLN A 49 -12.03 -0.72 -2.71
C GLN A 49 -10.71 0.05 -2.66
N TRP A 50 -9.67 -0.47 -3.30
CA TRP A 50 -8.37 0.20 -3.34
C TRP A 50 -7.61 -0.11 -4.62
N LYS A 51 -6.73 0.83 -4.99
CA LYS A 51 -5.78 0.70 -6.09
C LYS A 51 -4.45 1.30 -5.66
N GLY A 52 -3.38 0.56 -5.87
CA GLY A 52 -2.02 0.98 -5.56
C GLY A 52 -1.03 0.57 -6.64
N GLU A 53 0.16 1.13 -6.53
CA GLU A 53 1.24 0.93 -7.49
C GLU A 53 2.54 0.67 -6.74
N ILE A 54 3.34 -0.21 -7.31
CA ILE A 54 4.73 -0.43 -6.95
C ILE A 54 5.58 -0.08 -8.19
N PRO A 55 6.20 1.10 -8.24
CA PRO A 55 7.04 1.48 -9.37
C PRO A 55 8.25 0.56 -9.49
N ALA A 56 8.67 0.21 -10.71
CA ALA A 56 9.80 -0.71 -10.93
C ALA A 56 11.13 -0.27 -10.32
N THR A 57 11.29 1.04 -10.08
CA THR A 57 12.51 1.65 -9.55
C THR A 57 12.40 2.02 -8.07
N GLN A 58 11.28 1.73 -7.41
CA GLN A 58 11.03 2.16 -6.04
C GLN A 58 10.54 1.01 -5.17
N THR A 59 11.00 0.96 -3.93
CA THR A 59 10.54 0.02 -2.91
C THR A 59 9.38 0.61 -2.10
N THR A 60 8.46 1.27 -2.78
CA THR A 60 7.29 1.91 -2.17
C THR A 60 6.03 1.37 -2.80
N PHE A 61 5.09 0.94 -1.97
CA PHE A 61 3.71 0.65 -2.35
C PHE A 61 2.84 1.84 -1.94
N SER A 62 2.19 2.48 -2.89
CA SER A 62 1.33 3.64 -2.61
C SER A 62 0.09 3.66 -3.47
N GLY A 63 -0.97 4.29 -3.00
CA GLY A 63 -2.23 4.32 -3.74
C GLY A 63 -3.35 5.02 -3.01
N THR A 64 -4.57 4.72 -3.44
CA THR A 64 -5.81 5.29 -2.92
C THR A 64 -6.80 4.21 -2.57
N TRP A 65 -7.66 4.49 -1.59
CA TRP A 65 -8.82 3.68 -1.27
C TRP A 65 -10.08 4.55 -1.32
N ASN A 66 -11.22 3.92 -1.55
CA ASN A 66 -12.53 4.53 -1.42
C ASN A 66 -13.56 3.54 -0.86
N ASP A 67 -14.68 4.08 -0.40
CA ASP A 67 -15.86 3.31 -0.02
C ASP A 67 -17.12 3.79 -0.76
N SER A 68 -18.19 2.99 -0.65
CA SER A 68 -19.47 3.23 -1.28
C SER A 68 -20.24 4.42 -0.70
N LEU A 69 -19.78 5.00 0.41
CA LEU A 69 -20.33 6.22 1.01
C LEU A 69 -19.62 7.48 0.49
N GLY A 70 -18.63 7.33 -0.41
CA GLY A 70 -17.86 8.42 -0.98
C GLY A 70 -16.66 8.85 -0.14
N ASN A 71 -16.36 8.15 0.96
CA ASN A 71 -15.13 8.39 1.70
C ASN A 71 -13.95 7.84 0.89
N HIS A 72 -12.81 8.52 0.98
CA HIS A 72 -11.61 8.10 0.28
C HIS A 72 -10.36 8.58 1.01
N GLY A 73 -9.23 8.05 0.57
CA GLY A 73 -7.96 8.32 1.22
C GLY A 73 -6.79 7.78 0.44
N THR A 74 -5.60 7.93 1.02
CA THR A 74 -4.34 7.47 0.44
C THR A 74 -3.64 6.51 1.39
N PHE A 75 -2.70 5.74 0.85
CA PHE A 75 -1.80 4.92 1.65
C PHE A 75 -0.41 4.92 1.05
N LYS A 76 0.59 4.69 1.90
CA LYS A 76 1.99 4.55 1.50
C LYS A 76 2.72 3.62 2.45
N GLY A 77 3.44 2.65 1.91
CA GLY A 77 4.24 1.70 2.67
C GLY A 77 5.55 1.37 1.99
N LYS A 78 6.55 1.04 2.79
CA LYS A 78 7.86 0.59 2.34
C LYS A 78 7.84 -0.92 2.13
N ILE A 79 8.42 -1.36 1.02
CA ILE A 79 8.56 -2.76 0.65
C ILE A 79 9.84 -3.34 1.25
N GLU A 80 9.70 -4.50 1.87
CA GLU A 80 10.77 -5.34 2.40
C GLU A 80 10.65 -6.73 1.78
N PHE A 81 11.72 -7.23 1.16
CA PHE A 81 11.74 -8.58 0.61
C PHE A 81 11.90 -9.60 1.75
N SER A 82 11.05 -10.62 1.75
CA SER A 82 11.14 -11.74 2.67
C SER A 82 12.32 -12.66 2.30
N PRO A 83 12.88 -13.43 3.24
CA PRO A 83 13.74 -14.57 2.92
C PRO A 83 13.04 -15.62 2.02
N ILE A 84 11.70 -15.63 2.02
CA ILE A 84 10.91 -16.45 1.08
C ILE A 84 10.96 -15.76 -0.30
N PRO A 85 11.52 -16.40 -1.35
CA PRO A 85 11.87 -15.74 -2.61
C PRO A 85 10.73 -15.09 -3.38
N GLU A 86 9.48 -15.48 -3.13
CA GLU A 86 8.28 -15.02 -3.83
C GLU A 86 7.39 -14.08 -3.00
N LEU A 87 7.85 -13.74 -1.80
CA LEU A 87 7.10 -12.95 -0.84
C LEU A 87 7.80 -11.60 -0.60
N ALA A 88 7.06 -10.52 -0.78
CA ALA A 88 7.45 -9.20 -0.31
C ALA A 88 6.39 -8.68 0.67
N LYS A 89 6.82 -7.86 1.64
CA LYS A 89 5.93 -7.25 2.63
C LYS A 89 5.97 -5.74 2.47
N ALA A 90 4.83 -5.08 2.35
CA ALA A 90 4.73 -3.63 2.50
C ALA A 90 4.22 -3.30 3.90
N LYS A 91 4.94 -2.42 4.61
CA LYS A 91 4.52 -1.86 5.89
C LYS A 91 4.39 -0.36 5.75
N GLY A 92 3.29 0.20 6.21
CA GLY A 92 3.03 1.62 5.99
C GLY A 92 1.84 2.13 6.76
N SER A 93 1.36 3.29 6.31
CA SER A 93 0.27 4.00 6.92
C SER A 93 -0.78 4.39 5.88
N TRP A 94 -2.01 4.52 6.32
CA TRP A 94 -3.13 4.96 5.51
C TRP A 94 -3.77 6.20 6.13
N TYR A 95 -4.42 6.98 5.28
CA TYR A 95 -4.95 8.27 5.61
C TYR A 95 -6.34 8.43 4.99
N TRP A 96 -7.15 9.32 5.55
CA TRP A 96 -8.50 9.64 5.13
C TRP A 96 -8.60 11.13 4.77
N PHE A 97 -9.24 11.45 3.65
CA PHE A 97 -9.60 12.83 3.33
C PHE A 97 -10.93 13.16 4.00
N ASP A 98 -10.87 13.92 5.08
CA ASP A 98 -12.04 14.35 5.83
C ASP A 98 -12.81 15.42 5.03
N PRO A 99 -14.02 15.12 4.52
CA PRO A 99 -14.78 16.07 3.70
C PRO A 99 -15.30 17.26 4.51
N LEU A 100 -15.33 17.15 5.84
CA LEU A 100 -15.76 18.19 6.77
C LEU A 100 -14.58 18.77 7.56
N GLY A 101 -13.34 18.42 7.17
CA GLY A 101 -12.13 18.94 7.77
C GLY A 101 -11.90 20.40 7.36
N PRO A 102 -11.39 21.25 8.26
CA PRO A 102 -10.97 22.60 7.89
C PRO A 102 -9.70 22.62 7.01
N SER A 103 -9.03 21.46 6.89
CA SER A 103 -7.78 21.27 6.16
C SER A 103 -8.03 20.39 4.96
N THR A 104 -7.42 20.74 3.82
CA THR A 104 -7.36 19.88 2.63
C THR A 104 -6.37 18.72 2.78
N GLN A 105 -5.65 18.64 3.91
CA GLN A 105 -4.69 17.59 4.18
C GLN A 105 -5.37 16.32 4.69
N PRO A 106 -4.90 15.14 4.25
CA PRO A 106 -5.44 13.87 4.71
C PRO A 106 -5.06 13.60 6.17
N VAL A 107 -5.97 13.00 6.93
CA VAL A 107 -5.83 12.67 8.35
C VAL A 107 -5.29 11.25 8.49
N TYR A 108 -4.31 11.03 9.36
CA TYR A 108 -3.76 9.71 9.65
C TYR A 108 -4.86 8.78 10.20
N GLY A 109 -5.07 7.64 9.53
CA GLY A 109 -6.09 6.66 9.88
C GLY A 109 -5.57 5.49 10.68
N GLY A 110 -4.32 5.09 10.44
CA GLY A 110 -3.64 3.98 11.11
C GLY A 110 -2.55 3.36 10.23
N ASP A 111 -2.11 2.17 10.61
CA ASP A 111 -1.04 1.45 9.93
C ASP A 111 -1.55 0.23 9.16
N PHE A 112 -0.72 -0.30 8.28
CA PHE A 112 -1.01 -1.51 7.56
C PHE A 112 0.21 -2.38 7.31
N VAL A 113 -0.05 -3.68 7.11
CA VAL A 113 0.90 -4.66 6.59
C VAL A 113 0.23 -5.43 5.46
N MET A 114 0.90 -5.51 4.31
CA MET A 114 0.45 -6.24 3.14
C MET A 114 1.54 -7.20 2.66
N ASP A 115 1.20 -8.47 2.52
CA ASP A 115 2.01 -9.52 1.94
C ASP A 115 1.67 -9.66 0.45
N PHE A 116 2.70 -9.57 -0.40
CA PHE A 116 2.63 -9.74 -1.84
C PHE A 116 3.26 -11.06 -2.25
N TRP A 117 2.43 -11.99 -2.71
CA TRP A 117 2.84 -13.23 -3.36
C TRP A 117 2.92 -12.97 -4.86
N PHE A 118 4.04 -12.39 -5.30
CA PHE A 118 4.16 -11.82 -6.65
C PHE A 118 4.29 -12.87 -7.76
N THR A 119 4.60 -14.11 -7.43
CA THR A 119 4.48 -15.26 -8.35
C THR A 119 3.03 -15.65 -8.62
N MET A 120 2.15 -15.44 -7.63
CA MET A 120 0.72 -15.73 -7.72
C MET A 120 -0.13 -14.53 -8.15
N ASN A 121 0.48 -13.36 -8.33
CA ASN A 121 -0.21 -12.09 -8.59
C ASN A 121 -1.30 -11.79 -7.55
N ARG A 122 -1.06 -12.13 -6.27
CA ARG A 122 -2.02 -11.93 -5.18
C ARG A 122 -1.36 -11.22 -4.00
N CYS A 123 -2.15 -10.43 -3.30
CA CYS A 123 -1.75 -9.84 -2.04
C CYS A 123 -2.85 -9.96 -0.98
N ASN A 124 -2.45 -10.01 0.28
CA ASN A 124 -3.35 -9.97 1.43
C ASN A 124 -2.68 -9.24 2.59
N GLY A 125 -3.46 -8.66 3.48
CA GLY A 125 -2.93 -7.84 4.55
C GLY A 125 -3.97 -7.46 5.57
N ASN A 126 -3.50 -6.80 6.63
CA ASN A 126 -4.31 -6.25 7.68
C ASN A 126 -3.99 -4.77 7.87
N TRP A 127 -4.96 -4.01 8.36
CA TRP A 127 -4.80 -2.62 8.75
C TRP A 127 -5.35 -2.38 10.14
N THR A 128 -4.79 -1.40 10.84
CA THR A 128 -5.25 -0.92 12.14
C THR A 128 -5.83 0.48 12.00
N THR A 129 -6.54 0.94 13.02
CA THR A 129 -7.01 2.32 13.09
C THR A 129 -6.76 2.97 14.44
N ILE A 130 -6.53 4.27 14.45
CA ILE A 130 -6.50 5.08 15.68
C ILE A 130 -7.89 5.43 16.20
N TRP A 131 -8.92 5.26 15.38
CA TRP A 131 -10.29 5.62 15.72
C TRP A 131 -11.04 4.43 16.33
N PRO A 132 -12.10 4.69 17.11
CA PRO A 132 -12.98 3.63 17.57
C PRO A 132 -13.45 2.76 16.40
N SER A 133 -13.49 1.45 16.62
CA SER A 133 -14.00 0.49 15.66
C SER A 133 -14.66 -0.69 16.35
N THR A 134 -15.65 -1.30 15.69
CA THR A 134 -16.20 -2.60 16.10
C THR A 134 -15.19 -3.75 15.90
N SER A 135 -14.15 -3.52 15.10
CA SER A 135 -13.03 -4.44 14.86
C SER A 135 -11.73 -3.66 15.00
N ALA A 136 -10.91 -3.94 16.01
CA ALA A 136 -9.64 -3.24 16.24
C ALA A 136 -8.70 -3.26 15.02
N GLU A 137 -8.93 -4.21 14.11
CA GLU A 137 -8.19 -4.42 12.87
C GLU A 137 -9.17 -4.72 11.72
N GLY A 138 -8.78 -4.35 10.51
CA GLY A 138 -9.44 -4.76 9.26
C GLY A 138 -8.50 -5.57 8.37
N THR A 139 -9.06 -6.10 7.28
CA THR A 139 -8.34 -6.94 6.30
C THR A 139 -8.39 -6.31 4.92
N MET A 140 -7.42 -6.64 4.08
CA MET A 140 -7.35 -6.28 2.68
C MET A 140 -6.80 -7.43 1.86
N LYS A 141 -7.26 -7.54 0.62
CA LYS A 141 -6.77 -8.50 -0.38
C LYS A 141 -6.83 -7.89 -1.76
N GLY A 142 -5.99 -8.36 -2.67
CA GLY A 142 -5.95 -7.84 -4.03
C GLY A 142 -5.19 -8.73 -4.99
N TRP A 143 -5.09 -8.23 -6.22
CA TRP A 143 -4.43 -8.88 -7.33
C TRP A 143 -3.67 -7.85 -8.17
N LYS A 144 -2.66 -8.34 -8.89
CA LYS A 144 -1.93 -7.53 -9.86
C LYS A 144 -2.80 -7.32 -11.10
N VAL A 145 -2.85 -6.10 -11.60
CA VAL A 145 -3.57 -5.71 -12.81
C VAL A 145 -2.58 -5.54 -13.94
N TRP A 146 -2.92 -6.04 -15.12
CA TRP A 146 -2.14 -5.82 -16.34
C TRP A 146 -2.76 -4.67 -17.12
N PRO A 147 -1.97 -3.75 -17.70
CA PRO A 147 -2.51 -2.80 -18.66
C PRO A 147 -3.06 -3.58 -19.86
N ASP A 148 -4.27 -3.21 -20.29
CA ASP A 148 -4.87 -3.65 -21.55
C ASP A 148 -4.06 -3.15 -22.76
#